data_AF-A0A8H6HDG8-F1
#
_entry.id   AF-A0A8H6HDG8-F1
#
_cell.length_a   1.000
_cell.length_b   1.000
_cell.length_c   1.000
_cell.angle_alpha   90.00
_cell.angle_beta   90.00
_cell.angle_gamma   90.00
#
_symmetry.space_group_name_H-M   'P 1'
#
loop_
_entity.id
_entity.type
_entity.pdbx_description
1 polymer ?
#
loop_
_entity_poly.entity_id
_entity_poly.type
_entity_poly.pdbx_seq_one_letter_code
_entity_poly.pdbx_strand_id
1 'polypeptide(L)'
;MASTLRSLIQRIYPSGSSSERAVIAGLGYSGKTTLLYYLKLGEIVTTIPSIGFNVETVDVPTTGKKLSLELWDIGTGCASTMHMVRMLRYYMPNAKALIWVIDSNFREGLSESLEALDVLLKENDADLESADKHLPVLVLANKADMPNSMKLEELRVAFSKQLSGRLFSIYSTSVTSSPPTGLQEAFDWLALALDIAKTTKKGSGPAPVVQQGTSTSRPNLREPSLLAKKLEEWLHRTESDSSPEDFIVQFTTYTLPTWDHYTHIRLAFLILAANGRQKGKDALFTGLASYIAHNTQNQTNVRAFHFTMTYFWIQIVHFAIQNLPESIRPAIGAGTYPTSEDFFRFLLVNPHVVDGGLWTEYYSKETIMSPGAKAEMVLPDKKPLPSMVGRDAIAAFGAKAVAEK
;
A
#
# COMPACT_ATOMS: atom_id res chain seq x y z
N MET A 1 15.77 5.40 27.53
CA MET A 1 16.10 5.42 26.08
C MET A 1 15.79 4.08 25.41
N ALA A 2 16.39 2.94 25.80
CA ALA A 2 16.05 1.63 25.20
C ALA A 2 14.54 1.25 25.31
N SER A 3 13.85 1.72 26.35
CA SER A 3 12.41 1.59 26.55
C SER A 3 11.57 2.20 25.43
N THR A 4 11.88 3.43 24.99
CA THR A 4 11.08 4.17 24.02
C THR A 4 11.14 3.51 22.64
N LEU A 5 12.31 3.03 22.22
CA LEU A 5 12.47 2.30 20.96
C LEU A 5 11.76 0.94 21.01
N ARG A 6 11.81 0.22 22.15
CA ARG A 6 10.97 -0.98 22.35
C ARG A 6 9.48 -0.66 22.26
N SER A 7 9.01 0.46 22.81
CA SER A 7 7.59 0.84 22.72
C SER A 7 7.14 1.23 21.30
N LEU A 8 8.02 1.78 20.46
CA LEU A 8 7.73 1.94 19.03
C LEU A 8 7.70 0.58 18.31
N ILE A 9 8.69 -0.28 18.56
CA ILE A 9 8.79 -1.60 17.91
C ILE A 9 7.61 -2.49 18.31
N GLN A 10 7.17 -2.51 19.57
CA GLN A 10 5.96 -3.23 19.98
C GLN A 10 4.65 -2.63 19.44
N ARG A 11 4.64 -1.33 19.06
CA ARG A 11 3.48 -0.66 18.47
C ARG A 11 3.39 -0.82 16.94
N ILE A 12 4.47 -1.26 16.30
CA ILE A 12 4.54 -1.59 14.87
C ILE A 12 4.52 -3.13 14.68
N TYR A 13 5.10 -3.89 15.60
CA TYR A 13 5.12 -5.36 15.63
C TYR A 13 4.82 -5.88 17.05
N PRO A 14 3.54 -6.14 17.39
CA PRO A 14 3.09 -6.63 18.70
C PRO A 14 3.52 -8.08 19.02
N SER A 15 4.82 -8.28 19.24
CA SER A 15 5.41 -9.53 19.76
C SER A 15 5.01 -9.74 21.22
N GLY A 16 3.77 -10.18 21.44
CA GLY A 16 3.18 -10.39 22.76
C GLY A 16 1.71 -10.85 22.77
N SER A 17 0.99 -10.77 21.64
CA SER A 17 -0.37 -11.31 21.48
C SER A 17 -0.50 -12.04 20.15
N SER A 18 -1.14 -13.23 20.15
CA SER A 18 -1.38 -14.00 18.93
C SER A 18 -2.55 -13.41 18.13
N SER A 19 -2.33 -12.27 17.48
CA SER A 19 -3.28 -11.67 16.54
C SER A 19 -3.27 -12.44 15.21
N GLU A 20 -4.44 -12.82 14.72
CA GLU A 20 -4.58 -13.47 13.41
C GLU A 20 -4.76 -12.39 12.33
N ARG A 21 -4.18 -12.58 11.13
CA ARG A 21 -4.43 -11.70 9.98
C ARG A 21 -5.79 -12.01 9.36
N ALA A 22 -6.65 -11.01 9.20
CA ALA A 22 -7.89 -11.12 8.45
C ALA A 22 -8.04 -9.93 7.49
N VAL A 23 -8.50 -10.19 6.27
CA VAL A 23 -8.67 -9.14 5.25
C VAL A 23 -10.11 -8.63 5.29
N ILE A 24 -10.32 -7.31 5.27
CA ILE A 24 -11.64 -6.68 5.14
C ILE A 24 -11.82 -6.16 3.71
N ALA A 25 -12.73 -6.80 2.98
CA ALA A 25 -13.00 -6.54 1.57
C ALA A 25 -14.50 -6.41 1.30
N GLY A 26 -14.86 -6.10 0.06
CA GLY A 26 -16.22 -5.78 -0.36
C GLY A 26 -16.31 -4.40 -1.01
N LEU A 27 -17.44 -4.08 -1.62
CA LEU A 27 -17.60 -2.89 -2.46
C LEU A 27 -17.41 -1.56 -1.72
N GLY A 28 -17.39 -0.46 -2.49
CA GLY A 28 -17.46 0.89 -1.94
C GLY A 28 -18.71 1.08 -1.07
N TYR A 29 -18.63 2.02 -0.12
CA TYR A 29 -19.74 2.43 0.74
C TYR A 29 -20.36 1.36 1.67
N SER A 30 -19.92 0.09 1.65
CA SER A 30 -20.43 -0.98 2.52
C SER A 30 -20.13 -0.82 4.02
N GLY A 31 -19.31 0.17 4.39
CA GLY A 31 -19.02 0.51 5.79
C GLY A 31 -17.80 -0.20 6.39
N LYS A 32 -16.94 -0.83 5.58
CA LYS A 32 -15.65 -1.42 5.98
C LYS A 32 -14.84 -0.50 6.92
N THR A 33 -14.62 0.73 6.50
CA THR A 33 -13.85 1.73 7.23
C THR A 33 -14.56 2.15 8.53
N THR A 34 -15.89 2.28 8.51
CA THR A 34 -16.70 2.60 9.69
C THR A 34 -16.62 1.49 10.74
N LEU A 35 -16.70 0.22 10.29
CA LEU A 35 -16.47 -0.96 11.12
C LEU A 35 -15.06 -0.96 11.72
N LEU A 36 -14.04 -0.68 10.90
CA LEU A 36 -12.64 -0.66 11.33
C LEU A 36 -12.39 0.38 12.43
N TYR A 37 -12.88 1.62 12.25
CA TYR A 37 -12.75 2.66 13.27
C TYR A 37 -13.58 2.38 14.52
N TYR A 38 -14.79 1.83 14.40
CA TYR A 38 -15.58 1.40 15.55
C TYR A 38 -14.85 0.32 16.38
N LEU A 39 -14.30 -0.70 15.73
CA LEU A 39 -13.52 -1.75 16.40
C LEU A 39 -12.20 -1.22 17.00
N LYS A 40 -11.64 -0.14 16.46
CA LYS A 40 -10.39 0.48 16.94
C LYS A 40 -10.60 1.41 18.13
N LEU A 41 -11.68 2.19 18.13
CA LEU A 41 -11.90 3.32 19.05
C LEU A 41 -13.05 3.09 20.05
N GLY A 42 -13.96 2.15 19.77
CA GLY A 42 -15.19 1.93 20.55
C GLY A 42 -16.31 2.94 20.27
N GLU A 43 -16.09 3.90 19.38
CA GLU A 43 -17.04 4.96 19.01
C GLU A 43 -17.22 5.07 17.49
N ILE A 44 -18.38 5.57 17.05
CA ILE A 44 -18.73 5.72 15.63
C ILE A 44 -18.20 7.07 15.14
N VAL A 45 -17.03 7.05 14.50
CA VAL A 45 -16.47 8.22 13.80
C VAL A 45 -17.08 8.33 12.39
N THR A 46 -17.47 9.54 11.98
CA THR A 46 -18.02 9.80 10.65
C THR A 46 -16.94 9.65 9.57
N THR A 47 -16.90 8.48 8.91
CA THR A 47 -15.91 8.15 7.88
C THR A 47 -16.27 8.71 6.50
N ILE A 48 -15.36 9.49 5.90
CA ILE A 48 -15.37 9.78 4.46
C ILE A 48 -14.95 8.49 3.71
N PRO A 49 -15.49 8.19 2.51
CA PRO A 49 -15.07 7.05 1.70
C PRO A 49 -13.55 7.05 1.47
N SER A 50 -12.89 5.96 1.87
CA SER A 50 -11.45 5.79 1.72
C SER A 50 -11.06 5.59 0.25
N ILE A 51 -10.13 6.41 -0.25
CA ILE A 51 -9.30 6.05 -1.41
C ILE A 51 -7.93 5.65 -0.91
N GLY A 52 -7.46 4.48 -1.33
CA GLY A 52 -6.30 3.81 -0.78
C GLY A 52 -6.69 2.77 0.26
N PHE A 53 -5.80 2.56 1.22
CA PHE A 53 -5.72 1.32 1.99
C PHE A 53 -5.34 1.64 3.45
N ASN A 54 -5.94 0.92 4.40
CA ASN A 54 -5.69 1.10 5.83
C ASN A 54 -5.39 -0.25 6.52
N VAL A 55 -4.45 -0.24 7.47
CA VAL A 55 -4.17 -1.37 8.36
C VAL A 55 -4.39 -0.94 9.79
N GLU A 56 -5.22 -1.67 10.52
CA GLU A 56 -5.32 -1.51 11.97
C GLU A 56 -5.36 -2.87 12.66
N THR A 57 -4.54 -3.03 13.70
CA THR A 57 -4.74 -4.09 14.68
C THR A 57 -5.85 -3.67 15.64
N VAL A 58 -6.94 -4.44 15.70
CA VAL A 58 -8.08 -4.20 16.59
C VAL A 58 -8.37 -5.44 17.44
N ASP A 59 -9.06 -5.25 18.55
CA ASP A 59 -9.62 -6.35 19.34
C ASP A 59 -11.12 -6.44 19.07
N VAL A 60 -11.62 -7.58 18.58
CA VAL A 60 -13.01 -7.71 18.13
C VAL A 60 -13.93 -8.25 19.24
N PRO A 61 -15.20 -7.80 19.31
CA PRO A 61 -16.13 -8.20 20.37
C PRO A 61 -16.41 -9.71 20.28
N THR A 62 -16.01 -10.45 21.31
CA THR A 62 -16.04 -11.92 21.32
C THR A 62 -16.32 -12.46 22.72
N THR A 63 -17.18 -13.47 22.80
CA THR A 63 -17.62 -14.15 24.01
C THR A 63 -16.56 -15.15 24.48
N GLY A 64 -15.83 -14.79 25.55
CA GLY A 64 -14.98 -15.72 26.30
C GLY A 64 -13.55 -15.91 25.79
N LYS A 65 -13.19 -15.43 24.60
CA LYS A 65 -11.80 -15.45 24.09
C LYS A 65 -11.51 -14.16 23.33
N LYS A 66 -10.54 -13.37 23.82
CA LYS A 66 -10.05 -12.17 23.12
C LYS A 66 -9.45 -12.54 21.76
N LEU A 67 -10.16 -12.20 20.69
CA LEU A 67 -9.64 -12.26 19.32
C LEU A 67 -9.09 -10.88 18.92
N SER A 68 -7.80 -10.83 18.61
CA SER A 68 -7.14 -9.65 18.05
C SER A 68 -6.89 -9.89 16.56
N LEU A 69 -7.29 -8.96 15.70
CA LEU A 69 -7.17 -9.07 14.26
C LEU A 69 -6.35 -7.93 13.69
N GLU A 70 -5.37 -8.28 12.84
CA GLU A 70 -4.74 -7.32 11.93
C GLU A 70 -5.65 -7.22 10.70
N LEU A 71 -6.38 -6.10 10.60
CA LEU A 71 -7.42 -5.87 9.60
C LEU A 71 -6.92 -4.98 8.46
N TRP A 72 -7.07 -5.48 7.24
CA TRP A 72 -6.65 -4.84 6.00
C TRP A 72 -7.90 -4.30 5.28
N ASP A 73 -8.24 -3.01 5.45
CA ASP A 73 -9.37 -2.35 4.76
C ASP A 73 -8.89 -1.77 3.43
N ILE A 74 -9.30 -2.41 2.33
CA ILE A 74 -8.98 -1.95 0.98
C ILE A 74 -10.17 -1.13 0.45
N GLY A 75 -10.01 0.18 0.44
CA GLY A 75 -10.96 1.09 -0.17
C GLY A 75 -10.98 0.90 -1.69
N THR A 76 -12.17 0.71 -2.27
CA THR A 76 -12.35 0.69 -3.73
C THR A 76 -12.06 2.07 -4.36
N GLY A 77 -12.20 3.15 -3.58
CA GLY A 77 -12.27 4.50 -4.12
C GLY A 77 -13.32 4.58 -5.23
N CYS A 78 -12.93 5.20 -6.35
CA CYS A 78 -13.65 5.16 -7.62
C CYS A 78 -13.00 4.22 -8.65
N ALA A 79 -12.06 3.36 -8.24
CA ALA A 79 -11.49 2.33 -9.11
C ALA A 79 -12.51 1.19 -9.30
N SER A 80 -12.44 0.49 -10.43
CA SER A 80 -13.40 -0.59 -10.68
C SER A 80 -13.17 -1.76 -9.73
N THR A 81 -14.23 -2.51 -9.45
CA THR A 81 -14.22 -3.62 -8.49
C THR A 81 -13.17 -4.71 -8.80
N MET A 82 -12.78 -4.88 -10.07
CA MET A 82 -11.68 -5.78 -10.44
C MET A 82 -10.28 -5.27 -10.04
N HIS A 83 -10.07 -3.96 -9.90
CA HIS A 83 -8.81 -3.41 -9.36
C HIS A 83 -8.68 -3.70 -7.87
N MET A 84 -9.78 -3.62 -7.11
CA MET A 84 -9.82 -4.10 -5.72
C MET A 84 -9.46 -5.59 -5.64
N VAL A 85 -10.05 -6.45 -6.49
CA VAL A 85 -9.76 -7.89 -6.52
C VAL A 85 -8.29 -8.17 -6.85
N ARG A 86 -7.72 -7.51 -7.87
CA ARG A 86 -6.29 -7.61 -8.21
C ARG A 86 -5.39 -7.19 -7.05
N MET A 87 -5.70 -6.08 -6.37
CA MET A 87 -4.94 -5.65 -5.18
C MET A 87 -5.02 -6.67 -4.05
N LEU A 88 -6.21 -7.22 -3.77
CA LEU A 88 -6.43 -8.17 -2.68
C LEU A 88 -5.54 -9.43 -2.81
N ARG A 89 -5.21 -9.89 -4.03
CA ARG A 89 -4.29 -11.03 -4.25
C ARG A 89 -2.93 -10.87 -3.57
N TYR A 90 -2.42 -9.65 -3.40
CA TYR A 90 -1.13 -9.40 -2.75
C TYR A 90 -1.22 -9.40 -1.20
N TYR A 91 -2.44 -9.39 -0.65
CA TYR A 91 -2.70 -9.24 0.79
C TYR A 91 -3.41 -10.46 1.42
N MET A 92 -4.09 -11.28 0.61
CA MET A 92 -4.62 -12.59 0.99
C MET A 92 -3.51 -13.61 1.40
N PRO A 93 -2.29 -13.60 0.85
CA PRO A 93 -1.18 -14.42 1.34
C PRO A 93 -0.91 -14.19 2.83
N ASN A 94 -0.95 -15.30 3.59
CA ASN A 94 -0.90 -15.38 5.05
C ASN A 94 -2.16 -14.94 5.82
N ALA A 95 -3.22 -14.48 5.16
CA ALA A 95 -4.52 -14.30 5.79
C ALA A 95 -5.06 -15.62 6.36
N LYS A 96 -5.87 -15.51 7.41
CA LYS A 96 -6.43 -16.64 8.16
C LYS A 96 -7.95 -16.75 7.98
N ALA A 97 -8.60 -15.64 7.63
CA ALA A 97 -9.97 -15.56 7.16
C ALA A 97 -10.15 -14.30 6.27
N LEU A 98 -11.22 -14.30 5.47
CA LEU A 98 -11.74 -13.14 4.74
C LEU A 98 -13.00 -12.63 5.44
N ILE A 99 -13.11 -11.31 5.62
CA ILE A 99 -14.30 -10.63 6.09
C ILE A 99 -14.83 -9.80 4.92
N TRP A 100 -15.97 -10.20 4.36
CA TRP A 100 -16.59 -9.59 3.20
C TRP A 100 -17.79 -8.73 3.60
N VAL A 101 -17.66 -7.41 3.53
CA VAL A 101 -18.68 -6.45 3.98
C VAL A 101 -19.48 -5.92 2.80
N ILE A 102 -20.80 -6.12 2.84
CA ILE A 102 -21.75 -5.61 1.84
C ILE A 102 -22.69 -4.56 2.45
N ASP A 103 -23.16 -3.65 1.60
CA ASP A 103 -24.29 -2.77 1.95
C ASP A 103 -25.59 -3.54 1.71
N SER A 104 -26.31 -3.87 2.78
CA SER A 104 -27.56 -4.63 2.67
C SER A 104 -28.69 -3.79 2.07
N ASN A 105 -28.58 -2.46 2.06
CA ASN A 105 -29.57 -1.55 1.52
C ASN A 105 -29.29 -1.18 0.04
N PHE A 106 -28.14 -1.59 -0.52
CA PHE A 106 -27.79 -1.38 -1.93
C PHE A 106 -27.93 -2.69 -2.71
N ARG A 107 -29.14 -2.91 -3.24
CA ARG A 107 -29.54 -4.16 -3.90
C ARG A 107 -28.91 -4.30 -5.29
N GLU A 108 -28.68 -3.18 -5.95
CA GLU A 108 -28.16 -3.05 -7.31
C GLU A 108 -26.70 -3.50 -7.41
N GLY A 109 -25.90 -3.29 -6.35
CA GLY A 109 -24.50 -3.72 -6.27
C GLY A 109 -24.29 -5.17 -5.82
N LEU A 110 -25.35 -5.93 -5.49
CA LEU A 110 -25.19 -7.31 -5.01
C LEU A 110 -24.54 -8.22 -6.06
N SER A 111 -24.93 -8.09 -7.34
CA SER A 111 -24.36 -8.86 -8.45
C SER A 111 -22.87 -8.59 -8.64
N GLU A 112 -22.47 -7.33 -8.68
CA GLU A 112 -21.06 -6.91 -8.75
C GLU A 112 -20.27 -7.43 -7.54
N SER A 113 -20.85 -7.37 -6.34
CA SER A 113 -20.20 -7.91 -5.14
C SER A 113 -20.02 -9.44 -5.18
N LEU A 114 -20.94 -10.16 -5.82
CA LEU A 114 -20.89 -11.61 -5.97
C LEU A 114 -19.88 -12.05 -7.03
N GLU A 115 -19.73 -11.29 -8.11
CA GLU A 115 -18.67 -11.48 -9.12
C GLU A 115 -17.28 -11.17 -8.55
N ALA A 116 -17.15 -10.07 -7.82
CA ALA A 116 -15.90 -9.70 -7.14
C ALA A 116 -15.37 -10.79 -6.21
N LEU A 117 -16.28 -11.37 -5.41
CA LEU A 117 -15.95 -12.43 -4.47
C LEU A 117 -15.66 -13.76 -5.19
N ASP A 118 -16.39 -14.09 -6.26
CA ASP A 118 -16.14 -15.28 -7.09
C ASP A 118 -14.74 -15.27 -7.71
N VAL A 119 -14.34 -14.15 -8.31
CA VAL A 119 -13.01 -13.98 -8.92
C VAL A 119 -11.92 -14.03 -7.84
N LEU A 120 -12.05 -13.26 -6.75
CA LEU A 120 -11.08 -13.25 -5.66
C LEU A 120 -10.84 -14.62 -5.03
N LEU A 121 -11.92 -15.37 -4.75
CA LEU A 121 -11.83 -16.67 -4.09
C LEU A 121 -11.23 -17.75 -5.00
N LYS A 122 -11.54 -17.72 -6.30
CA LYS A 122 -10.91 -18.63 -7.28
C LYS A 122 -9.40 -18.38 -7.42
N GLU A 123 -9.00 -17.11 -7.43
CA GLU A 123 -7.60 -16.72 -7.62
C GLU A 123 -6.78 -16.99 -6.36
N ASN A 124 -7.32 -16.70 -5.17
CA ASN A 124 -6.74 -17.13 -3.89
C ASN A 124 -6.50 -18.65 -3.82
N ASP A 125 -7.43 -19.43 -4.37
CA ASP A 125 -7.37 -20.90 -4.30
C ASP A 125 -6.48 -21.53 -5.38
N ALA A 126 -6.29 -20.87 -6.52
CA ALA A 126 -5.38 -21.33 -7.57
C ALA A 126 -3.92 -21.41 -7.07
N ASP A 127 -3.56 -20.57 -6.09
CA ASP A 127 -2.25 -20.55 -5.43
C ASP A 127 -2.14 -21.56 -4.25
N LEU A 128 -3.16 -22.39 -4.00
CA LEU A 128 -3.15 -23.38 -2.90
C LEU A 128 -2.76 -24.78 -3.39
N GLU A 129 -1.69 -25.34 -2.81
CA GLU A 129 -1.17 -26.70 -3.08
C GLU A 129 -2.17 -27.86 -2.83
N SER A 130 -3.35 -27.58 -2.28
CA SER A 130 -4.41 -28.58 -2.07
C SER A 130 -5.78 -27.93 -1.98
N ALA A 131 -6.73 -28.38 -2.81
CA ALA A 131 -8.08 -27.85 -2.91
C ALA A 131 -8.91 -27.94 -1.60
N ASP A 132 -8.54 -28.82 -0.65
CA ASP A 132 -9.27 -28.99 0.62
C ASP A 132 -9.07 -27.84 1.63
N LYS A 133 -8.24 -26.82 1.32
CA LYS A 133 -7.78 -25.80 2.28
C LYS A 133 -8.35 -24.38 2.06
N HIS A 134 -9.61 -24.30 1.65
CA HIS A 134 -10.31 -23.02 1.47
C HIS A 134 -10.20 -22.07 2.69
N LEU A 135 -9.97 -20.79 2.42
CA LEU A 135 -9.98 -19.74 3.43
C LEU A 135 -11.41 -19.57 4.02
N PRO A 136 -11.60 -19.51 5.36
CA PRO A 136 -12.89 -19.20 5.96
C PRO A 136 -13.38 -17.79 5.57
N VAL A 137 -14.68 -17.65 5.32
CA VAL A 137 -15.30 -16.38 4.88
C VAL A 137 -16.44 -15.97 5.81
N LEU A 138 -16.29 -14.83 6.50
CA LEU A 138 -17.38 -14.15 7.20
C LEU A 138 -17.97 -13.09 6.26
N VAL A 139 -19.27 -13.19 5.96
CA VAL A 139 -19.99 -12.11 5.24
C VAL A 139 -20.74 -11.24 6.24
N LEU A 140 -20.46 -9.95 6.23
CA LEU A 140 -21.15 -8.94 7.03
C LEU A 140 -22.15 -8.19 6.16
N ALA A 141 -23.43 -8.51 6.35
CA ALA A 141 -24.56 -7.84 5.76
C ALA A 141 -24.88 -6.57 6.57
N ASN A 142 -24.10 -5.52 6.33
CA ASN A 142 -24.13 -4.27 7.09
C ASN A 142 -25.30 -3.35 6.66
N LYS A 143 -25.61 -2.35 7.49
CA LYS A 143 -26.75 -1.42 7.36
C LYS A 143 -28.11 -2.12 7.43
N ALA A 144 -28.22 -3.18 8.24
CA ALA A 144 -29.47 -3.91 8.43
C ALA A 144 -30.59 -3.05 9.07
N ASP A 145 -30.24 -1.96 9.73
CA ASP A 145 -31.14 -0.93 10.28
C ASP A 145 -31.87 -0.09 9.21
N MET A 146 -31.37 -0.08 7.97
CA MET A 146 -31.96 0.70 6.88
C MET A 146 -33.24 0.04 6.33
N PRO A 147 -34.25 0.83 5.90
CA PRO A 147 -35.61 0.32 5.65
C PRO A 147 -35.74 -0.62 4.43
N ASN A 148 -34.80 -0.59 3.48
CA ASN A 148 -34.85 -1.45 2.28
C ASN A 148 -33.84 -2.63 2.36
N SER A 149 -33.31 -2.92 3.55
CA SER A 149 -32.25 -3.91 3.75
C SER A 149 -32.62 -5.32 3.26
N MET A 150 -31.64 -6.01 2.69
CA MET A 150 -31.75 -7.37 2.21
C MET A 150 -31.89 -8.36 3.36
N LYS A 151 -32.84 -9.30 3.22
CA LYS A 151 -33.11 -10.28 4.28
C LYS A 151 -32.00 -11.33 4.31
N LEU A 152 -31.68 -11.84 5.49
CA LEU A 152 -30.54 -12.76 5.63
C LEU A 152 -30.68 -14.04 4.80
N GLU A 153 -31.91 -14.56 4.64
CA GLU A 153 -32.17 -15.73 3.77
C GLU A 153 -32.00 -15.43 2.27
N GLU A 154 -32.35 -14.22 1.84
CA GLU A 154 -32.14 -13.74 0.47
C GLU A 154 -30.63 -13.71 0.14
N LEU A 155 -29.83 -13.19 1.07
CA LEU A 155 -28.38 -13.14 0.96
C LEU A 155 -27.74 -14.54 1.03
N ARG A 156 -28.21 -15.43 1.91
CA ARG A 156 -27.75 -16.83 1.98
C ARG A 156 -27.95 -17.58 0.66
N VAL A 157 -29.10 -17.39 0.01
CA VAL A 157 -29.34 -17.96 -1.34
C VAL A 157 -28.39 -17.33 -2.36
N ALA A 158 -28.24 -16.00 -2.36
CA ALA A 158 -27.42 -15.29 -3.34
C ALA A 158 -25.91 -15.66 -3.29
N PHE A 159 -25.34 -15.79 -2.08
CA PHE A 159 -23.92 -16.14 -1.88
C PHE A 159 -23.62 -17.65 -1.95
N SER A 160 -24.64 -18.51 -1.99
CA SER A 160 -24.50 -19.98 -1.90
C SER A 160 -23.55 -20.60 -2.93
N LYS A 161 -23.48 -20.04 -4.14
CA LYS A 161 -22.61 -20.51 -5.22
C LYS A 161 -21.13 -20.21 -4.94
N GLN A 162 -20.81 -18.97 -4.57
CA GLN A 162 -19.44 -18.49 -4.35
C GLN A 162 -18.78 -19.09 -3.10
N LEU A 163 -19.59 -19.37 -2.08
CA LEU A 163 -19.14 -19.90 -0.80
C LEU A 163 -19.27 -21.43 -0.69
N SER A 164 -19.71 -22.10 -1.76
CA SER A 164 -19.81 -23.56 -1.84
C SER A 164 -18.46 -24.23 -1.54
N GLY A 165 -18.49 -25.28 -0.71
CA GLY A 165 -17.29 -26.01 -0.27
C GLY A 165 -16.40 -25.27 0.75
N ARG A 166 -16.77 -24.06 1.20
CA ARG A 166 -16.00 -23.27 2.19
C ARG A 166 -16.65 -23.31 3.57
N LEU A 167 -15.85 -23.04 4.60
CA LEU A 167 -16.39 -22.68 5.92
C LEU A 167 -16.80 -21.20 5.89
N PHE A 168 -18.12 -20.93 5.86
CA PHE A 168 -18.64 -19.58 5.80
C PHE A 168 -19.84 -19.35 6.74
N SER A 169 -20.13 -18.08 7.01
CA SER A 169 -21.41 -17.65 7.57
C SER A 169 -21.73 -16.22 7.14
N ILE A 170 -23.00 -15.84 7.24
CA ILE A 170 -23.51 -14.52 6.89
C ILE A 170 -24.29 -13.98 8.10
N TYR A 171 -23.96 -12.76 8.52
CA TYR A 171 -24.60 -12.07 9.65
C TYR A 171 -25.10 -10.70 9.22
N SER A 172 -26.37 -10.41 9.53
CA SER A 172 -26.91 -9.04 9.47
C SER A 172 -26.31 -8.19 10.58
N THR A 173 -25.82 -7.00 10.24
CA THR A 173 -25.17 -6.09 11.18
C THR A 173 -25.63 -4.65 10.97
N SER A 174 -25.59 -3.87 12.05
CA SER A 174 -25.53 -2.41 11.95
C SER A 174 -24.38 -1.91 12.81
N VAL A 175 -23.39 -1.31 12.14
CA VAL A 175 -22.28 -0.61 12.80
C VAL A 175 -22.71 0.77 13.32
N THR A 176 -23.76 1.34 12.74
CA THR A 176 -24.23 2.71 13.01
C THR A 176 -25.41 2.79 13.99
N SER A 177 -26.05 1.69 14.33
CA SER A 177 -27.04 1.66 15.43
C SER A 177 -26.37 1.93 16.78
N SER A 178 -27.14 2.40 17.76
CA SER A 178 -26.67 2.60 19.14
C SER A 178 -27.54 1.78 20.10
N PRO A 179 -27.02 0.68 20.69
CA PRO A 179 -25.72 0.06 20.43
C PRO A 179 -25.61 -0.56 19.02
N PRO A 180 -24.39 -0.79 18.49
CA PRO A 180 -24.17 -1.59 17.28
C PRO A 180 -24.64 -3.03 17.46
N THR A 181 -25.09 -3.66 16.36
CA THR A 181 -25.81 -4.95 16.38
C THR A 181 -25.21 -6.00 15.45
N GLY A 182 -25.30 -7.28 15.85
CA GLY A 182 -24.87 -8.46 15.08
C GLY A 182 -23.35 -8.70 15.02
N LEU A 183 -22.54 -7.78 15.55
CA LEU A 183 -21.08 -7.86 15.47
C LEU A 183 -20.49 -8.94 16.36
N GLN A 184 -21.00 -9.13 17.58
CA GLN A 184 -20.46 -10.09 18.54
C GLN A 184 -20.67 -11.53 18.04
N GLU A 185 -21.86 -11.84 17.57
CA GLU A 185 -22.24 -13.15 17.03
C GLU A 185 -21.44 -13.50 15.76
N ALA A 186 -21.16 -12.49 14.93
CA ALA A 186 -20.35 -12.63 13.73
C ALA A 186 -18.86 -12.89 14.04
N PHE A 187 -18.29 -12.18 15.02
CA PHE A 187 -16.89 -12.36 15.43
C PHE A 187 -16.68 -13.60 16.31
N ASP A 188 -17.70 -14.05 17.06
CA ASP A 188 -17.69 -15.35 17.75
C ASP A 188 -17.65 -16.52 16.76
N TRP A 189 -18.47 -16.46 15.69
CA TRP A 189 -18.37 -17.41 14.60
C TRP A 189 -16.98 -17.39 13.95
N LEU A 190 -16.40 -16.20 13.74
CA LEU A 190 -15.07 -16.06 13.16
C LEU A 190 -13.98 -16.66 14.06
N ALA A 191 -14.05 -16.46 15.38
CA ALA A 191 -13.14 -17.06 16.34
C ALA A 191 -13.19 -18.60 16.29
N LEU A 192 -14.39 -19.18 16.24
CA LEU A 192 -14.60 -20.61 16.08
C LEU A 192 -14.07 -21.11 14.72
N ALA A 193 -14.36 -20.42 13.62
CA ALA A 193 -13.91 -20.79 12.28
C ALA A 193 -12.38 -20.74 12.14
N LEU A 194 -11.74 -19.73 12.75
CA LEU A 194 -10.28 -19.62 12.82
C LEU A 194 -9.65 -20.77 13.61
N ASP A 195 -10.27 -21.23 14.71
CA ASP A 195 -9.73 -22.35 15.48
C ASP A 195 -9.95 -23.71 14.77
N ILE A 196 -11.06 -23.89 14.04
CA ILE A 196 -11.26 -25.04 13.13
C ILE A 196 -10.21 -25.04 12.00
N ALA A 197 -9.88 -23.87 11.45
CA ALA A 197 -8.82 -23.69 10.46
C ALA A 197 -7.38 -23.85 11.03
N LYS A 198 -7.23 -23.94 12.35
CA LYS A 198 -5.93 -24.19 13.04
C LYS A 198 -5.75 -25.65 13.42
N THR A 199 -6.79 -26.35 13.88
CA THR A 199 -6.71 -27.78 14.19
C THR A 199 -6.38 -28.60 12.94
N THR A 200 -6.91 -28.20 11.79
CA THR A 200 -6.57 -28.72 10.44
C THR A 200 -5.17 -28.33 9.94
N LYS A 201 -4.51 -27.33 10.54
CA LYS A 201 -3.18 -26.81 10.13
C LYS A 201 -2.02 -27.21 11.06
N LYS A 202 -2.20 -28.15 11.99
CA LYS A 202 -1.24 -28.40 13.08
C LYS A 202 -0.01 -29.27 12.70
N GLY A 203 0.63 -28.93 11.58
CA GLY A 203 1.96 -29.42 11.17
C GLY A 203 2.77 -28.27 10.53
N SER A 204 4.06 -28.15 10.88
CA SER A 204 4.98 -27.03 10.60
C SER A 204 4.71 -25.70 11.36
N GLY A 205 5.69 -24.79 11.42
CA GLY A 205 5.74 -23.62 12.33
C GLY A 205 6.30 -22.31 11.72
N PRO A 206 6.37 -21.17 12.48
CA PRO A 206 6.21 -19.82 11.88
C PRO A 206 7.26 -18.71 12.19
N ALA A 207 7.32 -17.64 11.34
CA ALA A 207 7.79 -16.25 11.65
C ALA A 207 7.35 -15.14 10.59
N PRO A 208 7.22 -13.81 10.89
CA PRO A 208 6.55 -12.71 10.07
C PRO A 208 7.43 -11.39 9.84
N VAL A 209 7.11 -10.13 9.39
CA VAL A 209 6.14 -9.25 8.59
C VAL A 209 6.70 -7.75 8.70
N VAL A 210 6.48 -6.58 8.00
CA VAL A 210 5.67 -5.92 6.89
C VAL A 210 4.51 -4.94 7.31
N GLN A 211 4.30 -3.63 6.98
CA GLN A 211 4.93 -2.40 6.33
C GLN A 211 4.43 -1.08 7.08
N GLN A 212 4.01 0.15 6.64
CA GLN A 212 3.90 1.04 5.42
C GLN A 212 3.60 2.55 5.82
N GLY A 213 3.34 3.56 4.93
CA GLY A 213 2.79 4.93 5.31
C GLY A 213 2.77 6.13 4.28
N THR A 214 1.80 7.09 4.32
CA THR A 214 1.46 8.10 3.23
C THR A 214 0.86 9.51 3.65
N SER A 215 0.33 10.36 2.71
CA SER A 215 -0.24 11.75 2.94
C SER A 215 -1.31 12.28 1.90
N THR A 216 -1.70 13.59 1.86
CA THR A 216 -3.05 14.08 1.37
C THR A 216 -3.22 15.43 0.56
N SER A 217 -4.44 15.62 -0.03
CA SER A 217 -5.30 16.83 -0.33
C SER A 217 -5.10 17.89 -1.48
N ARG A 218 -6.13 18.06 -2.36
CA ARG A 218 -6.63 19.20 -3.25
C ARG A 218 -6.11 19.59 -4.68
N PRO A 219 -6.80 19.26 -5.83
CA PRO A 219 -7.13 17.90 -6.29
C PRO A 219 -5.80 17.22 -6.59
N ASN A 220 -5.06 17.08 -5.52
CA ASN A 220 -3.63 17.33 -5.56
C ASN A 220 -2.96 16.14 -6.21
N LEU A 221 -1.76 16.35 -6.70
CA LEU A 221 -0.86 15.24 -6.95
C LEU A 221 -0.54 14.48 -5.63
N ARG A 222 -1.01 15.00 -4.48
CA ARG A 222 -1.16 14.38 -3.14
C ARG A 222 -2.58 13.96 -2.69
N GLU A 223 -3.67 14.26 -3.41
CA GLU A 223 -5.01 13.92 -2.88
C GLU A 223 -5.23 12.41 -2.97
N PRO A 224 -5.72 11.70 -1.94
CA PRO A 224 -5.68 10.23 -1.97
C PRO A 224 -6.33 9.62 -3.23
N SER A 225 -7.39 10.25 -3.73
CA SER A 225 -8.03 10.00 -5.04
C SER A 225 -7.10 10.16 -6.25
N LEU A 226 -6.35 11.26 -6.35
CA LEU A 226 -5.51 11.59 -7.50
C LEU A 226 -4.05 11.13 -7.36
N LEU A 227 -3.55 10.88 -6.14
CA LEU A 227 -2.41 10.00 -5.86
C LEU A 227 -2.71 8.62 -6.37
N ALA A 228 -3.82 8.00 -5.94
CA ALA A 228 -4.18 6.65 -6.33
C ALA A 228 -4.35 6.55 -7.85
N LYS A 229 -5.13 7.45 -8.48
CA LYS A 229 -5.27 7.46 -9.94
C LYS A 229 -3.94 7.67 -10.67
N LYS A 230 -3.10 8.60 -10.22
CA LYS A 230 -1.79 8.83 -10.85
C LYS A 230 -0.82 7.67 -10.63
N LEU A 231 -0.88 7.01 -9.47
CA LEU A 231 -0.13 5.79 -9.18
C LEU A 231 -0.62 4.64 -10.07
N GLU A 232 -1.92 4.48 -10.26
CA GLU A 232 -2.54 3.52 -11.18
C GLU A 232 -2.11 3.77 -12.65
N GLU A 233 -2.16 5.03 -13.11
CA GLU A 233 -1.60 5.47 -14.40
C GLU A 233 -0.08 5.17 -14.52
N TRP A 234 0.68 5.22 -13.42
CA TRP A 234 2.11 4.90 -13.39
C TRP A 234 2.41 3.41 -13.34
N LEU A 235 1.64 2.62 -12.57
CA LEU A 235 1.80 1.18 -12.45
C LEU A 235 1.50 0.50 -13.79
N HIS A 236 0.43 0.90 -14.48
CA HIS A 236 0.15 0.47 -15.86
C HIS A 236 1.32 0.78 -16.80
N ARG A 237 1.97 1.94 -16.65
CA ARG A 237 3.16 2.28 -17.44
C ARG A 237 4.38 1.43 -17.15
N THR A 238 4.50 0.82 -15.97
CA THR A 238 5.58 -0.15 -15.73
C THR A 238 5.38 -1.46 -16.50
N GLU A 239 4.13 -1.81 -16.80
CA GLU A 239 3.74 -2.96 -17.62
C GLU A 239 3.83 -2.65 -19.13
N SER A 240 3.54 -1.41 -19.55
CA SER A 240 3.44 -1.03 -20.98
C SER A 240 4.63 -0.29 -21.60
N ASP A 241 5.48 0.37 -20.80
CA ASP A 241 6.63 1.12 -21.33
C ASP A 241 7.80 0.16 -21.69
N SER A 242 8.78 0.66 -22.45
CA SER A 242 10.00 -0.05 -22.87
C SER A 242 10.77 -0.70 -21.72
N SER A 243 11.58 -1.73 -22.01
CA SER A 243 12.42 -2.41 -21.00
C SER A 243 13.35 -1.44 -20.27
N PRO A 244 13.87 -1.75 -19.07
CA PRO A 244 14.81 -0.88 -18.36
C PRO A 244 16.04 -0.52 -19.21
N GLU A 245 16.58 -1.49 -19.94
CA GLU A 245 17.69 -1.35 -20.87
C GLU A 245 17.33 -0.42 -22.04
N ASP A 246 16.22 -0.70 -22.74
CA ASP A 246 15.73 0.13 -23.86
C ASP A 246 15.41 1.56 -23.42
N PHE A 247 14.86 1.72 -22.22
CA PHE A 247 14.53 3.02 -21.63
C PHE A 247 15.79 3.85 -21.33
N ILE A 248 16.88 3.21 -20.87
CA ILE A 248 18.18 3.86 -20.68
C ILE A 248 18.85 4.19 -22.03
N VAL A 249 18.71 3.33 -23.05
CA VAL A 249 19.14 3.64 -24.42
C VAL A 249 18.35 4.82 -25.00
N GLN A 250 17.03 4.84 -24.83
CA GLN A 250 16.16 5.94 -25.25
C GLN A 250 16.51 7.25 -24.52
N PHE A 251 16.89 7.19 -23.24
CA PHE A 251 17.36 8.35 -22.50
C PHE A 251 18.69 8.88 -23.05
N THR A 252 19.70 8.01 -23.17
CA THR A 252 21.06 8.39 -23.59
C THR A 252 21.16 8.80 -25.06
N THR A 253 20.22 8.35 -25.91
CA THR A 253 20.07 8.79 -27.31
C THR A 253 19.09 9.96 -27.50
N TYR A 254 18.51 10.48 -26.41
CA TYR A 254 17.53 11.57 -26.40
C TYR A 254 16.16 11.27 -27.04
N THR A 255 15.84 10.00 -27.31
CA THR A 255 14.66 9.52 -28.06
C THR A 255 13.44 9.08 -27.22
N LEU A 256 13.45 9.27 -25.88
CA LEU A 256 12.30 8.96 -25.02
C LEU A 256 10.98 9.60 -25.54
N PRO A 257 9.86 8.86 -25.56
CA PRO A 257 8.61 9.33 -26.16
C PRO A 257 7.90 10.42 -25.33
N THR A 258 8.10 10.45 -24.01
CA THR A 258 7.52 11.45 -23.11
C THR A 258 8.52 11.85 -22.01
N TRP A 259 8.57 13.14 -21.68
CA TRP A 259 9.39 13.68 -20.59
C TRP A 259 8.50 14.28 -19.50
N ASP A 260 8.11 13.45 -18.54
CA ASP A 260 7.24 13.82 -17.42
C ASP A 260 7.81 13.36 -16.06
N HIS A 261 7.00 13.48 -15.00
CA HIS A 261 7.39 13.10 -13.64
C HIS A 261 7.60 11.58 -13.47
N TYR A 262 6.90 10.72 -14.22
CA TYR A 262 7.13 9.27 -14.22
C TYR A 262 8.48 8.98 -14.86
N THR A 263 8.75 9.54 -16.05
CA THR A 263 10.01 9.35 -16.77
C THR A 263 11.20 9.75 -15.90
N HIS A 264 11.09 10.86 -15.16
CA HIS A 264 12.11 11.31 -14.22
C HIS A 264 12.32 10.36 -13.04
N ILE A 265 11.25 9.88 -12.40
CA ILE A 265 11.35 8.95 -11.25
C ILE A 265 11.84 7.55 -11.67
N ARG A 266 11.40 7.03 -12.83
CA ARG A 266 11.88 5.75 -13.39
C ARG A 266 13.39 5.81 -13.66
N LEU A 267 13.85 6.87 -14.34
CA LEU A 267 15.27 7.10 -14.60
C LEU A 267 16.09 7.20 -13.30
N ALA A 268 15.59 7.98 -12.33
CA ALA A 268 16.25 8.12 -11.03
C ALA A 268 16.36 6.77 -10.29
N PHE A 269 15.29 5.97 -10.29
CA PHE A 269 15.27 4.65 -9.67
C PHE A 269 16.30 3.71 -10.30
N LEU A 270 16.25 3.52 -11.63
CA LEU A 270 17.13 2.60 -12.36
C LEU A 270 18.61 2.96 -12.15
N ILE A 271 18.96 4.24 -12.28
CA ILE A 271 20.36 4.68 -12.15
C ILE A 271 20.85 4.62 -10.69
N LEU A 272 20.06 5.07 -9.70
CA LEU A 272 20.48 5.06 -8.29
C LEU A 272 20.55 3.65 -7.69
N ALA A 273 19.67 2.75 -8.12
CA ALA A 273 19.71 1.36 -7.70
C ALA A 273 20.94 0.65 -8.31
N ALA A 274 21.17 0.79 -9.63
CA ALA A 274 22.28 0.11 -10.32
C ALA A 274 23.68 0.63 -9.94
N ASN A 275 23.82 1.93 -9.65
CA ASN A 275 25.12 2.59 -9.45
C ASN A 275 25.38 3.06 -8.01
N GLY A 276 24.39 2.96 -7.12
CA GLY A 276 24.46 3.54 -5.77
C GLY A 276 24.52 5.07 -5.77
N ARG A 277 24.66 5.65 -4.57
CA ARG A 277 24.45 7.09 -4.35
C ARG A 277 25.32 8.03 -5.18
N GLN A 278 26.65 7.87 -5.12
CA GLN A 278 27.58 8.86 -5.69
C GLN A 278 27.58 8.79 -7.22
N LYS A 279 27.99 7.64 -7.79
CA LYS A 279 27.97 7.41 -9.24
C LYS A 279 26.58 7.66 -9.84
N GLY A 280 25.51 7.19 -9.18
CA GLY A 280 24.14 7.40 -9.65
C GLY A 280 23.70 8.87 -9.63
N LYS A 281 24.04 9.64 -8.59
CA LYS A 281 23.83 11.10 -8.57
C LYS A 281 24.54 11.77 -9.73
N ASP A 282 25.83 11.50 -9.92
CA ASP A 282 26.67 12.24 -10.87
C ASP A 282 26.31 11.89 -12.33
N ALA A 283 25.95 10.63 -12.59
CA ALA A 283 25.35 10.21 -13.85
C ALA A 283 24.00 10.89 -14.12
N LEU A 284 23.11 10.98 -13.11
CA LEU A 284 21.82 11.67 -13.25
C LEU A 284 22.00 13.16 -13.52
N PHE A 285 22.83 13.87 -12.73
CA PHE A 285 23.08 15.30 -12.95
C PHE A 285 23.62 15.58 -14.35
N THR A 286 24.61 14.80 -14.81
CA THR A 286 25.21 14.96 -16.14
C THR A 286 24.20 14.64 -17.25
N GLY A 287 23.58 13.46 -17.20
CA GLY A 287 22.64 13.00 -18.22
C GLY A 287 21.40 13.88 -18.33
N LEU A 288 20.82 14.32 -17.20
CA LEU A 288 19.65 15.21 -17.19
C LEU A 288 19.97 16.59 -17.79
N ALA A 289 21.16 17.13 -17.51
CA ALA A 289 21.60 18.39 -18.10
C ALA A 289 21.76 18.25 -19.64
N SER A 290 22.44 17.19 -20.10
CA SER A 290 22.59 16.89 -21.54
C SER A 290 21.24 16.65 -22.23
N TYR A 291 20.35 15.85 -21.64
CA TYR A 291 19.04 15.53 -22.20
C TYR A 291 18.17 16.77 -22.36
N ILE A 292 18.09 17.61 -21.32
CA ILE A 292 17.32 18.86 -21.38
C ILE A 292 17.95 19.85 -22.37
N ALA A 293 19.29 19.98 -22.40
CA ALA A 293 19.96 20.86 -23.35
C ALA A 293 19.71 20.46 -24.82
N HIS A 294 19.74 19.16 -25.13
CA HIS A 294 19.43 18.64 -26.46
C HIS A 294 17.96 18.87 -26.83
N ASN A 295 17.02 18.43 -25.98
CA ASN A 295 15.60 18.43 -26.34
C ASN A 295 14.90 19.79 -26.19
N THR A 296 15.46 20.74 -25.44
CA THR A 296 14.98 22.15 -25.44
C THR A 296 15.20 22.84 -26.80
N GLN A 297 16.15 22.38 -27.62
CA GLN A 297 16.33 22.90 -28.99
C GLN A 297 15.28 22.36 -29.97
N ASN A 298 14.71 21.18 -29.70
CA ASN A 298 13.81 20.45 -30.62
C ASN A 298 12.34 20.41 -30.17
N GLN A 299 12.02 20.75 -28.92
CA GLN A 299 10.66 20.71 -28.36
C GLN A 299 10.34 21.96 -27.53
N THR A 300 9.28 22.67 -27.91
CA THR A 300 8.88 23.98 -27.38
C THR A 300 8.40 24.02 -25.92
N ASN A 301 8.29 22.86 -25.24
CA ASN A 301 7.73 22.73 -23.89
C ASN A 301 8.69 22.12 -22.85
N VAL A 302 9.94 21.80 -23.21
CA VAL A 302 10.90 21.24 -22.25
C VAL A 302 11.34 22.33 -21.27
N ARG A 303 11.07 22.12 -19.98
CA ARG A 303 11.47 23.05 -18.92
C ARG A 303 12.99 22.98 -18.70
N ALA A 304 13.61 24.15 -18.53
CA ALA A 304 15.04 24.25 -18.23
C ALA A 304 15.44 23.46 -16.98
N PHE A 305 16.69 22.97 -16.97
CA PHE A 305 17.29 22.22 -15.86
C PHE A 305 17.30 23.04 -14.57
N HIS A 306 17.11 22.39 -13.42
CA HIS A 306 16.93 23.06 -12.13
C HIS A 306 17.64 22.29 -11.01
N PHE A 307 18.81 22.78 -10.61
CA PHE A 307 19.78 22.03 -9.81
C PHE A 307 19.23 21.55 -8.45
N THR A 308 18.62 22.43 -7.65
CA THR A 308 18.03 22.05 -6.35
C THR A 308 16.84 21.08 -6.49
N MET A 309 16.01 21.21 -7.54
CA MET A 309 14.87 20.31 -7.77
C MET A 309 15.35 18.90 -8.19
N THR A 310 16.39 18.81 -9.03
CA THR A 310 17.04 17.55 -9.38
C THR A 310 17.72 16.92 -8.16
N TYR A 311 18.41 17.71 -7.32
CA TYR A 311 18.97 17.22 -6.06
C TYR A 311 17.89 16.63 -5.13
N PHE A 312 16.77 17.34 -4.99
CA PHE A 312 15.65 16.91 -4.15
C PHE A 312 15.12 15.54 -4.57
N TRP A 313 14.83 15.34 -5.87
CA TRP A 313 14.31 14.06 -6.34
C TRP A 313 15.31 12.92 -6.26
N ILE A 314 16.59 13.17 -6.55
CA ILE A 314 17.68 12.22 -6.28
C ILE A 314 17.74 11.83 -4.80
N GLN A 315 17.53 12.78 -3.88
CA GLN A 315 17.53 12.50 -2.45
C GLN A 315 16.35 11.63 -2.02
N ILE A 316 15.13 11.94 -2.48
CA ILE A 316 13.92 11.17 -2.14
C ILE A 316 14.01 9.76 -2.70
N VAL A 317 14.34 9.59 -3.98
CA VAL A 317 14.42 8.25 -4.61
C VAL A 317 15.55 7.42 -3.99
N HIS A 318 16.71 8.01 -3.69
CA HIS A 318 17.78 7.29 -3.00
C HIS A 318 17.37 6.87 -1.57
N PHE A 319 16.68 7.73 -0.83
CA PHE A 319 16.19 7.39 0.51
C PHE A 319 15.14 6.28 0.47
N ALA A 320 14.23 6.31 -0.51
CA ALA A 320 13.24 5.27 -0.75
C ALA A 320 13.89 3.90 -1.05
N ILE A 321 14.84 3.85 -1.99
CA ILE A 321 15.61 2.62 -2.33
C ILE A 321 16.27 2.02 -1.08
N GLN A 322 16.90 2.85 -0.24
CA GLN A 322 17.60 2.39 0.96
C GLN A 322 16.69 1.97 2.12
N ASN A 323 15.39 2.23 2.02
CA ASN A 323 14.38 1.76 2.99
C ASN A 323 13.44 0.68 2.42
N LEU A 324 13.67 0.19 1.20
CA LEU A 324 12.98 -1.00 0.68
C LEU A 324 13.23 -2.21 1.62
N PRO A 325 12.19 -2.99 1.96
CA PRO A 325 12.34 -4.28 2.62
C PRO A 325 13.27 -5.19 1.82
N GLU A 326 14.09 -5.97 2.53
CA GLU A 326 15.14 -6.81 1.92
C GLU A 326 14.57 -7.87 0.96
N SER A 327 13.36 -8.37 1.23
CA SER A 327 12.61 -9.30 0.36
C SER A 327 12.14 -8.71 -0.97
N ILE A 328 12.22 -7.38 -1.18
CA ILE A 328 11.91 -6.71 -2.44
C ILE A 328 13.03 -5.76 -2.89
N ARG A 329 14.21 -5.83 -2.27
CA ARG A 329 15.38 -5.06 -2.71
C ARG A 329 15.89 -5.68 -4.03
N PRO A 330 16.05 -4.91 -5.11
CA PRO A 330 16.44 -5.47 -6.41
C PRO A 330 17.78 -6.22 -6.34
N ALA A 331 17.81 -7.44 -6.85
CA ALA A 331 18.97 -8.33 -6.83
C ALA A 331 19.96 -8.00 -7.97
N ILE A 332 20.60 -6.84 -7.86
CA ILE A 332 21.40 -6.24 -8.95
C ILE A 332 22.78 -6.87 -9.07
N GLY A 333 23.08 -7.39 -10.26
CA GLY A 333 24.44 -7.75 -10.68
C GLY A 333 25.25 -6.53 -11.14
N ALA A 334 26.58 -6.66 -11.19
CA ALA A 334 27.44 -5.58 -11.64
C ALA A 334 27.18 -5.25 -13.12
N GLY A 335 26.53 -4.10 -13.38
CA GLY A 335 26.22 -3.59 -14.72
C GLY A 335 24.80 -3.85 -15.23
N THR A 336 23.92 -4.48 -14.45
CA THR A 336 22.49 -4.67 -14.79
C THR A 336 21.59 -3.60 -14.17
N TYR A 337 20.48 -3.25 -14.83
CA TYR A 337 19.45 -2.40 -14.24
C TYR A 337 18.40 -3.24 -13.47
N PRO A 338 17.65 -2.64 -12.53
CA PRO A 338 16.45 -3.27 -11.97
C PRO A 338 15.40 -3.53 -13.06
N THR A 339 14.59 -4.57 -12.88
CA THR A 339 13.49 -4.92 -13.80
C THR A 339 12.34 -3.91 -13.74
N SER A 340 11.39 -3.96 -14.70
CA SER A 340 10.14 -3.20 -14.58
C SER A 340 9.32 -3.62 -13.34
N GLU A 341 9.37 -4.90 -12.96
CA GLU A 341 8.73 -5.44 -11.74
C GLU A 341 9.37 -4.89 -10.45
N ASP A 342 10.70 -4.71 -10.43
CA ASP A 342 11.39 -4.01 -9.33
C ASP A 342 10.91 -2.56 -9.21
N PHE A 343 10.64 -1.88 -10.32
CA PHE A 343 10.12 -0.51 -10.32
C PHE A 343 8.65 -0.44 -9.91
N PHE A 344 7.81 -1.39 -10.35
CA PHE A 344 6.43 -1.57 -9.89
C PHE A 344 6.37 -1.74 -8.36
N ARG A 345 7.20 -2.66 -7.81
CA ARG A 345 7.34 -2.87 -6.35
C ARG A 345 7.83 -1.62 -5.62
N PHE A 346 8.80 -0.89 -6.19
CA PHE A 346 9.29 0.37 -5.64
C PHE A 346 8.18 1.43 -5.53
N LEU A 347 7.34 1.57 -6.56
CA LEU A 347 6.20 2.49 -6.57
C LEU A 347 5.13 2.08 -5.55
N LEU A 348 4.81 0.79 -5.42
CA LEU A 348 3.85 0.28 -4.42
C LEU A 348 4.27 0.57 -2.98
N VAL A 349 5.56 0.45 -2.65
CA VAL A 349 6.07 0.72 -1.29
C VAL A 349 6.35 2.20 -1.04
N ASN A 350 6.57 3.00 -2.08
CA ASN A 350 6.88 4.43 -1.98
C ASN A 350 5.88 5.31 -2.76
N PRO A 351 4.55 5.16 -2.61
CA PRO A 351 3.56 5.82 -3.46
C PRO A 351 3.59 7.35 -3.37
N HIS A 352 4.21 7.91 -2.32
CA HIS A 352 4.45 9.34 -2.18
C HIS A 352 5.34 9.95 -3.28
N VAL A 353 6.14 9.15 -4.03
CA VAL A 353 7.00 9.68 -5.10
C VAL A 353 6.21 10.19 -6.32
N VAL A 354 4.95 9.76 -6.49
CA VAL A 354 4.13 10.22 -7.64
C VAL A 354 3.64 11.66 -7.47
N ASP A 355 3.74 12.24 -6.27
CA ASP A 355 3.45 13.66 -6.04
C ASP A 355 4.54 14.58 -6.62
N GLY A 356 4.26 15.22 -7.76
CA GLY A 356 5.16 16.24 -8.33
C GLY A 356 5.34 17.49 -7.44
N GLY A 357 4.51 17.65 -6.40
CA GLY A 357 4.57 18.70 -5.39
C GLY A 357 5.33 18.33 -4.11
N LEU A 358 6.04 17.19 -4.04
CA LEU A 358 6.57 16.68 -2.76
C LEU A 358 7.53 17.66 -2.06
N TRP A 359 8.28 18.42 -2.86
CA TRP A 359 9.19 19.49 -2.43
C TRP A 359 8.53 20.60 -1.60
N THR A 360 7.20 20.80 -1.70
CA THR A 360 6.49 21.91 -1.02
C THR A 360 6.45 21.78 0.52
N GLU A 361 6.71 20.60 1.07
CA GLU A 361 6.97 20.39 2.50
C GLU A 361 8.33 20.92 2.96
N TYR A 362 9.32 20.87 2.07
CA TYR A 362 10.73 21.11 2.38
C TYR A 362 11.12 22.55 2.08
N TYR A 363 10.60 23.11 0.99
CA TYR A 363 10.94 24.45 0.50
C TYR A 363 9.73 25.41 0.46
N SER A 364 9.94 26.68 0.80
CA SER A 364 9.10 27.80 0.37
C SER A 364 9.14 27.99 -1.16
N LYS A 365 8.21 28.79 -1.70
CA LYS A 365 8.27 29.16 -3.12
C LYS A 365 9.42 30.12 -3.39
N GLU A 366 9.65 31.09 -2.50
CA GLU A 366 10.78 32.03 -2.59
C GLU A 366 12.13 31.29 -2.73
N THR A 367 12.41 30.34 -1.84
CA THR A 367 13.69 29.63 -1.80
C THR A 367 13.90 28.77 -3.05
N ILE A 368 12.98 27.86 -3.39
CA ILE A 368 13.24 26.92 -4.52
C ILE A 368 13.10 27.57 -5.90
N MET A 369 12.28 28.62 -6.06
CA MET A 369 12.14 29.31 -7.35
C MET A 369 13.22 30.39 -7.59
N SER A 370 14.08 30.63 -6.59
CA SER A 370 15.19 31.60 -6.67
C SER A 370 16.18 31.29 -7.80
N PRO A 371 16.94 32.29 -8.30
CA PRO A 371 18.01 32.05 -9.27
C PRO A 371 19.09 31.09 -8.74
N GLY A 372 19.44 31.20 -7.45
CA GLY A 372 20.41 30.31 -6.80
C GLY A 372 19.97 28.84 -6.83
N ALA A 373 18.75 28.53 -6.38
CA ALA A 373 18.25 27.15 -6.36
C ALA A 373 18.10 26.51 -7.77
N LYS A 374 18.07 27.33 -8.84
CA LYS A 374 18.12 26.87 -10.23
C LYS A 374 19.53 26.51 -10.68
N ALA A 375 20.53 27.31 -10.31
CA ALA A 375 21.92 27.15 -10.70
C ALA A 375 22.69 26.12 -9.85
N GLU A 376 22.43 26.09 -8.53
CA GLU A 376 23.16 25.28 -7.55
C GLU A 376 22.22 24.62 -6.52
N MET A 377 22.80 23.92 -5.54
CA MET A 377 22.05 23.25 -4.47
C MET A 377 21.88 24.18 -3.27
N VAL A 378 20.63 24.56 -3.01
CA VAL A 378 20.22 25.33 -1.82
C VAL A 378 19.53 24.37 -0.84
N LEU A 379 19.81 24.51 0.45
CA LEU A 379 19.16 23.70 1.50
C LEU A 379 17.68 24.12 1.70
N PRO A 380 16.80 23.19 2.14
CA PRO A 380 15.41 23.54 2.40
C PRO A 380 15.24 24.36 3.67
N ASP A 381 14.27 25.27 3.65
CA ASP A 381 14.01 26.29 4.66
C ASP A 381 12.84 25.96 5.61
N LYS A 382 11.96 25.00 5.24
CA LYS A 382 10.85 24.54 6.10
C LYS A 382 11.18 23.29 6.93
N LYS A 383 11.84 22.32 6.29
CA LYS A 383 12.02 20.95 6.82
C LYS A 383 13.29 20.36 6.22
N PRO A 384 14.21 19.78 7.02
CA PRO A 384 15.43 19.16 6.49
C PRO A 384 15.10 17.94 5.61
N LEU A 385 15.95 17.67 4.63
CA LEU A 385 15.82 16.48 3.78
C LEU A 385 16.04 15.18 4.60
N PRO A 386 15.38 14.06 4.25
CA PRO A 386 15.61 12.78 4.92
C PRO A 386 17.08 12.36 4.86
N SER A 387 17.69 12.03 6.00
CA SER A 387 19.11 11.68 6.12
C SER A 387 19.30 10.22 6.52
N MET A 388 20.30 9.56 5.93
CA MET A 388 20.67 8.18 6.31
C MET A 388 21.63 8.12 7.50
N VAL A 389 22.30 9.23 7.82
CA VAL A 389 23.37 9.28 8.83
C VAL A 389 22.88 8.83 10.21
N GLY A 390 21.60 9.03 10.53
CA GLY A 390 21.00 8.52 11.76
C GLY A 390 20.91 6.99 11.87
N ARG A 391 20.97 6.26 10.75
CA ARG A 391 20.97 4.78 10.73
C ARG A 391 22.40 4.25 10.82
N ASP A 392 23.30 4.79 10.02
CA ASP A 392 24.71 4.37 9.94
C ASP A 392 25.49 4.72 11.23
N ALA A 393 25.19 5.86 11.86
CA ALA A 393 25.79 6.22 13.15
C ALA A 393 25.39 5.23 14.26
N ILE A 394 24.12 4.78 14.29
CA ILE A 394 23.66 3.78 15.27
C ILE A 394 24.35 2.44 15.04
N ALA A 395 24.52 2.02 13.77
CA ALA A 395 25.26 0.81 13.44
C ALA A 395 26.75 0.89 13.85
N ALA A 396 27.42 2.02 13.57
CA ALA A 396 28.83 2.23 13.91
C ALA A 396 29.11 2.28 15.42
N PHE A 397 28.22 2.92 16.20
CA PHE A 397 28.29 2.89 17.67
C PHE A 397 28.03 1.48 18.22
N GLY A 398 27.09 0.73 17.63
CA GLY A 398 26.83 -0.66 17.99
C GLY A 398 28.04 -1.57 17.75
N ALA A 399 28.71 -1.43 16.61
CA ALA A 399 29.88 -2.24 16.26
C ALA A 399 31.09 -1.99 17.20
N LYS A 400 31.39 -0.74 17.55
CA LYS A 400 32.50 -0.44 18.48
C LYS A 400 32.26 -0.95 19.89
N ALA A 401 31.02 -0.96 20.37
CA ALA A 401 30.66 -1.46 21.70
C ALA A 401 30.83 -2.98 21.90
N VAL A 402 31.14 -3.72 20.83
CA VAL A 402 31.39 -5.18 20.83
C VAL A 402 32.88 -5.52 20.73
N ALA A 403 33.76 -4.53 20.48
CA ALA A 403 35.20 -4.74 20.34
C ALA A 403 36.02 -4.53 21.63
N GLU A 404 35.39 -4.08 22.72
CA GLU A 404 36.03 -3.77 24.02
C GLU A 404 35.33 -4.47 25.20
N LYS A 405 34.87 -5.72 25.01
CA LYS A 405 34.32 -6.60 26.05
C LYS A 405 34.65 -8.08 25.82
#